data_AF-A0A034WI84-F1
#
_entry.id   AF-A0A034WI84-F1
#
_cell.length_a   1.000
_cell.length_b   1.000
_cell.length_c   1.000
_cell.angle_alpha   90.00
_cell.angle_beta   90.00
_cell.angle_gamma   90.00
#
_symmetry.space_group_name_H-M   'P 1'
#
loop_
_entity.id
_entity.type
_entity.pdbx_description
1 polymer ?
#
loop_
_entity_poly.entity_id
_entity_poly.type
_entity_poly.pdbx_seq_one_letter_code
_entity_poly.pdbx_strand_id
1 'polypeptide(L)'
;MQTTRFLVFLVCGFVILTLPKFNGSTLIAHHIHKWKALKTSMRYVQEAMLRTSLNRATPNHGIVFECRTTSNLRLGDEVHFELQLGDMRGFHRLDPRRKLALFLHGWNDEGSKGWVQDMLRTWTHFDPYYSVCVVDWGHLSQV
;
A
#
# COMPACT_ATOMS: atom_id res chain seq x y z
N MET A 1 32.89 13.78 -59.80
CA MET A 1 32.15 14.06 -58.54
C MET A 1 31.59 12.82 -57.83
N GLN A 2 31.41 11.68 -58.50
CA GLN A 2 30.78 10.48 -57.89
C GLN A 2 31.78 9.56 -57.16
N THR A 3 33.02 9.49 -57.65
CA THR A 3 34.12 8.71 -57.07
C THR A 3 34.63 9.26 -55.74
N THR A 4 34.68 10.59 -55.59
CA THR A 4 35.09 11.26 -54.35
C THR A 4 34.07 11.05 -53.22
N ARG A 5 32.77 10.98 -53.54
CA ARG A 5 31.71 10.66 -52.56
C ARG A 5 31.85 9.23 -52.02
N PHE A 6 32.14 8.26 -52.89
CA PHE A 6 32.35 6.87 -52.49
C PHE A 6 33.56 6.69 -51.57
N LEU A 7 34.66 7.40 -51.87
CA LEU A 7 35.86 7.41 -51.01
C LEU A 7 35.58 8.01 -49.63
N VAL A 8 34.79 9.08 -49.54
CA VAL A 8 34.38 9.65 -48.24
C VAL A 8 33.54 8.65 -47.43
N PHE A 9 32.59 7.94 -48.07
CA PHE A 9 31.80 6.91 -47.38
C PHE A 9 32.65 5.73 -46.91
N LEU A 10 33.63 5.30 -47.71
CA LEU A 10 34.58 4.25 -47.31
C LEU A 10 35.46 4.69 -46.15
N VAL A 11 35.99 5.92 -46.17
CA VAL A 11 36.81 6.45 -45.07
C VAL A 11 35.98 6.63 -43.80
N CYS A 12 34.75 7.18 -43.89
CA CYS A 12 33.86 7.28 -42.74
C CYS A 12 33.49 5.89 -42.17
N GLY A 13 33.19 4.91 -43.03
CA GLY A 13 32.90 3.54 -42.61
C GLY A 13 34.11 2.87 -41.95
N PHE A 14 35.32 3.08 -42.49
CA PHE A 14 36.55 2.53 -41.93
C PHE A 14 36.94 3.19 -40.61
N VAL A 15 36.71 4.50 -40.45
CA VAL A 15 36.88 5.20 -39.17
C VAL A 15 35.90 4.67 -38.12
N ILE A 16 34.64 4.41 -38.47
CA ILE A 16 33.67 3.81 -37.54
C ILE A 16 34.05 2.38 -37.14
N LEU A 17 34.62 1.60 -38.06
CA LEU A 17 35.06 0.21 -37.81
C LEU A 17 36.39 0.11 -37.04
N THR A 18 37.28 1.08 -37.20
CA THR A 18 38.60 1.11 -36.55
C THR A 18 38.68 1.98 -35.32
N LEU A 19 37.63 2.76 -35.01
CA LEU A 19 37.49 3.38 -33.70
C LEU A 19 37.53 2.25 -32.66
N PRO A 20 38.51 2.27 -31.72
CA PRO A 20 38.55 1.29 -30.65
C PRO A 20 37.19 1.35 -29.97
N LYS A 21 36.50 0.19 -29.84
CA LYS A 21 35.16 0.07 -29.23
C LYS A 21 35.04 1.14 -28.17
N PHE A 22 34.37 2.24 -28.51
CA PHE A 22 34.28 3.37 -27.58
C PHE A 22 33.57 2.74 -26.39
N ASN A 23 34.28 2.63 -25.28
CA ASN A 23 33.86 1.86 -24.11
C ASN A 23 32.72 2.67 -23.47
N GLY A 24 31.55 2.74 -24.12
CA GLY A 24 30.30 3.28 -23.59
C GLY A 24 29.82 2.48 -22.37
N SER A 25 30.55 1.43 -22.03
CA SER A 25 30.49 0.60 -20.85
C SER A 25 31.01 1.26 -19.57
N THR A 26 31.57 2.46 -19.58
CA THR A 26 32.06 3.10 -18.33
C THR A 26 31.13 4.19 -17.80
N LEU A 27 30.79 5.22 -18.57
CA LEU A 27 29.96 6.34 -18.09
C LEU A 27 28.49 5.95 -17.86
N ILE A 28 27.86 5.27 -18.83
CA ILE A 28 26.46 4.83 -18.72
C ILE A 28 26.33 3.73 -17.67
N ALA A 29 27.24 2.76 -17.65
CA ALA A 29 27.24 1.72 -16.62
C ALA A 29 27.47 2.29 -15.23
N HIS A 30 28.40 3.24 -15.06
CA HIS A 30 28.66 3.90 -13.78
C HIS A 30 27.45 4.73 -13.33
N HIS A 31 26.73 5.40 -14.24
CA HIS A 31 25.46 6.06 -13.91
C HIS A 31 24.37 5.06 -13.52
N ILE A 32 24.23 3.94 -14.22
CA ILE A 32 23.29 2.87 -13.87
C ILE A 32 23.62 2.24 -12.52
N HIS A 33 24.90 2.00 -12.22
CA HIS A 33 25.36 1.48 -10.94
C HIS A 33 25.12 2.47 -9.80
N LYS A 34 25.40 3.77 -10.01
CA LYS A 34 25.07 4.83 -9.05
C LYS A 34 23.57 4.93 -8.80
N TRP A 35 22.74 4.82 -9.86
CA TRP A 35 21.29 4.83 -9.74
C TRP A 35 20.76 3.62 -8.99
N LYS A 36 21.31 2.43 -9.26
CA LYS A 36 20.98 1.19 -8.53
C LYS A 36 21.38 1.27 -7.06
N ALA A 37 22.58 1.79 -6.76
CA ALA A 37 23.04 2.02 -5.40
C ALA A 37 22.13 3.02 -4.68
N LEU A 38 21.81 4.16 -5.31
CA LEU A 38 20.90 5.16 -4.77
C LEU A 38 19.52 4.59 -4.45
N LYS A 39 18.88 3.86 -5.38
CA LYS A 39 17.59 3.20 -5.13
C LYS A 39 17.65 2.21 -3.98
N THR A 40 18.74 1.43 -3.91
CA THR A 40 18.92 0.44 -2.84
C THR A 40 19.06 1.13 -1.49
N SER A 41 19.85 2.20 -1.42
CA SER A 41 19.99 3.01 -0.21
C SER A 41 18.68 3.70 0.18
N MET A 42 17.92 4.25 -0.77
CA MET A 42 16.61 4.85 -0.50
C MET A 42 15.62 3.80 0.03
N ARG A 43 15.61 2.61 -0.58
CA ARG A 43 14.78 1.49 -0.11
C ARG A 43 15.17 1.09 1.32
N TYR A 44 16.46 0.97 1.59
CA TYR A 44 16.95 0.68 2.94
C TYR A 44 16.54 1.75 3.95
N VAL A 45 16.62 3.03 3.59
CA VAL A 45 16.15 4.13 4.44
C VAL A 45 14.64 4.07 4.66
N GLN A 46 13.85 3.81 3.62
CA GLN A 46 12.40 3.63 3.73
C GLN A 46 12.04 2.45 4.64
N GLU A 47 12.68 1.30 4.44
CA GLU A 47 12.51 0.12 5.29
C GLU A 47 12.91 0.42 6.75
N ALA A 48 14.01 1.12 6.98
CA ALA A 48 14.45 1.52 8.32
C ALA A 48 13.49 2.52 8.97
N MET A 49 12.95 3.49 8.23
CA MET A 49 11.95 4.44 8.71
C MET A 49 10.64 3.74 9.07
N LEU A 50 10.15 2.85 8.21
CA LEU A 50 8.95 2.04 8.47
C LEU A 50 9.15 1.15 9.69
N ARG A 51 10.30 0.48 9.81
CA ARG A 51 10.61 -0.39 10.94
C ARG A 51 10.77 0.40 12.24
N THR A 52 11.37 1.57 12.19
CA THR A 52 11.49 2.48 13.34
C THR A 52 10.13 3.03 13.76
N SER A 53 9.29 3.41 12.79
CA SER A 53 7.92 3.83 13.03
C SER A 53 7.11 2.71 13.69
N LEU A 54 7.19 1.50 13.16
CA LEU A 54 6.52 0.33 13.72
C LEU A 54 7.01 -0.02 15.14
N ASN A 55 8.32 0.05 15.39
CA ASN A 55 8.90 -0.20 16.72
C ASN A 55 8.51 0.87 17.75
N ARG A 56 8.19 2.08 17.30
CA ARG A 56 7.75 3.20 18.16
C ARG A 56 6.23 3.30 18.25
N ALA A 57 5.51 2.65 17.34
CA ALA A 57 4.06 2.62 17.33
C ALA A 57 3.60 1.88 18.58
N THR A 58 3.07 2.64 19.53
CA THR A 58 2.27 2.08 20.62
C THR A 58 0.84 1.90 20.12
N PRO A 59 0.09 0.91 20.63
CA PRO A 59 -1.33 0.78 20.30
C PRO A 59 -2.05 2.11 20.58
N ASN A 60 -2.63 2.69 19.53
CA ASN A 60 -3.41 3.90 19.68
C ASN A 60 -4.82 3.51 20.15
N HIS A 61 -5.09 3.77 21.43
CA HIS A 61 -6.38 3.46 22.05
C HIS A 61 -7.51 4.40 21.62
N GLY A 62 -7.19 5.47 20.87
CA GLY A 62 -8.18 6.34 20.25
C GLY A 62 -8.70 5.83 18.90
N ILE A 63 -8.19 4.70 18.40
CA ILE A 63 -8.72 4.03 17.21
C ILE A 63 -9.54 2.82 17.65
N VAL A 64 -10.83 2.80 17.34
CA VAL A 64 -11.77 1.72 17.67
C VAL A 64 -12.23 1.05 16.39
N PHE A 65 -12.41 -0.27 16.40
CA PHE A 65 -13.01 -0.98 15.27
C PHE A 65 -14.46 -1.31 15.61
N GLU A 66 -15.41 -0.59 15.02
CA GLU A 66 -16.84 -0.88 15.14
C GLU A 66 -17.22 -1.95 14.12
N CYS A 67 -17.45 -3.18 14.58
CA CYS A 67 -17.67 -4.36 13.76
C CYS A 67 -19.12 -4.85 13.77
N ARG A 68 -19.61 -5.24 12.59
CA ARG A 68 -20.91 -5.89 12.38
C ARG A 68 -20.75 -7.20 11.61
N THR A 69 -21.50 -8.21 12.03
CA THR A 69 -21.50 -9.53 11.39
C THR A 69 -22.83 -10.22 11.59
N THR A 70 -23.27 -11.03 10.63
CA THR A 70 -24.52 -11.81 10.77
C THR A 70 -24.32 -12.94 11.77
N SER A 71 -25.22 -13.11 12.75
CA SER A 71 -25.14 -14.14 13.77
C SER A 71 -25.16 -15.55 13.16
N ASN A 72 -24.25 -16.42 13.63
CA ASN A 72 -24.28 -17.84 13.31
C ASN A 72 -25.37 -18.61 14.10
N LEU A 73 -25.84 -18.04 15.22
CA LEU A 73 -26.75 -18.69 16.17
C LEU A 73 -28.23 -18.42 15.87
N ARG A 74 -28.52 -17.29 15.21
CA ARG A 74 -29.87 -16.88 14.82
C ARG A 74 -29.81 -16.33 13.40
N LEU A 75 -30.43 -17.06 12.48
CA LEU A 75 -30.43 -16.72 11.07
C LEU A 75 -31.06 -15.33 10.88
N GLY A 76 -30.24 -14.32 10.57
CA GLY A 76 -30.70 -12.95 10.29
C GLY A 76 -30.47 -11.92 11.40
N ASP A 77 -30.02 -12.30 12.61
CA ASP A 77 -29.69 -11.31 13.65
C ASP A 77 -28.30 -10.72 13.40
N GLU A 78 -28.19 -9.40 13.34
CA GLU A 78 -26.91 -8.69 13.24
C GLU A 78 -26.26 -8.57 14.63
N VAL A 79 -24.98 -8.92 14.74
CA VAL A 79 -24.19 -8.74 15.96
C VAL A 79 -23.30 -7.52 15.78
N HIS A 80 -23.45 -6.55 16.68
CA HIS A 80 -22.60 -5.37 16.76
C HIS A 80 -21.59 -5.49 17.91
N PHE A 81 -20.33 -5.16 17.65
CA PHE A 81 -19.29 -5.15 18.68
C PHE A 81 -18.09 -4.30 18.32
N GLU A 82 -17.40 -3.83 19.35
CA GLU A 82 -16.16 -3.06 19.21
C GLU A 82 -14.92 -3.93 19.45
N LEU A 83 -13.85 -3.65 18.72
CA LEU A 83 -12.51 -4.19 18.96
C LEU A 83 -11.53 -3.04 19.21
N GLN A 84 -10.58 -3.28 20.12
CA GLN A 84 -9.52 -2.34 20.44
C GLN A 84 -8.16 -2.90 20.01
N LEU A 85 -7.29 -2.06 19.44
CA LEU A 85 -5.89 -2.45 19.20
C LEU A 85 -5.24 -2.90 20.51
N GLY A 86 -4.67 -4.11 20.51
CA GLY A 86 -4.04 -4.72 21.68
C GLY A 86 -4.96 -5.66 22.47
N ASP A 87 -6.28 -5.61 22.28
CA ASP A 87 -7.20 -6.60 22.87
C ASP A 87 -7.34 -7.84 21.98
N MET A 88 -6.34 -8.72 22.05
CA MET A 88 -6.33 -9.98 21.31
C MET A 88 -7.54 -10.88 21.63
N ARG A 89 -8.15 -10.74 22.82
CA ARG A 89 -9.33 -11.55 23.18
C ARG A 89 -10.57 -11.07 22.45
N GLY A 90 -10.73 -9.76 22.30
CA GLY A 90 -11.80 -9.16 21.50
C GLY A 90 -11.80 -9.69 20.06
N PHE A 91 -10.63 -9.79 19.43
CA PHE A 91 -10.51 -10.27 18.03
C PHE A 91 -11.00 -11.71 17.83
N HIS A 92 -11.09 -12.54 18.87
CA HIS A 92 -11.69 -13.89 18.75
C HIS A 92 -13.20 -13.87 18.49
N ARG A 93 -13.86 -12.70 18.59
CA ARG A 93 -15.27 -12.53 18.21
C ARG A 93 -15.46 -12.51 16.68
N LEU A 94 -14.39 -12.28 15.92
CA LEU A 94 -14.42 -12.42 14.47
C LEU A 94 -14.44 -13.92 14.09
N ASP A 95 -15.34 -14.31 13.19
CA ASP A 95 -15.36 -15.68 12.66
C ASP A 95 -14.19 -15.85 11.67
N PRO A 96 -13.19 -16.71 11.94
CA PRO A 96 -12.03 -16.88 11.08
C PRO A 96 -12.36 -17.48 9.72
N ARG A 97 -13.58 -18.01 9.52
CA ARG A 97 -14.03 -18.52 8.23
C ARG A 97 -14.57 -17.40 7.34
N ARG A 98 -14.98 -16.27 7.91
CA ARG A 98 -15.56 -15.14 7.19
C ARG A 98 -14.47 -14.20 6.66
N LYS A 99 -14.77 -13.50 5.58
CA LYS A 99 -13.89 -12.42 5.09
C LYS A 99 -14.02 -11.21 6.00
N LEU A 100 -12.95 -10.44 6.17
CA LEU A 100 -12.95 -9.19 6.92
C LEU A 100 -12.87 -8.02 5.95
N ALA A 101 -13.82 -7.08 6.05
CA ALA A 101 -13.75 -5.79 5.37
C ALA A 101 -13.49 -4.69 6.40
N LEU A 102 -12.51 -3.83 6.12
CA LEU A 102 -12.20 -2.66 6.94
C LEU A 102 -12.53 -1.39 6.15
N PHE A 103 -13.34 -0.52 6.73
CA PHE A 103 -13.70 0.78 6.18
C PHE A 103 -13.05 1.88 7.02
N LEU A 104 -12.41 2.83 6.34
CA LEU A 104 -11.78 3.97 6.98
C LEU A 104 -12.54 5.22 6.54
N HIS A 105 -13.11 5.95 7.51
CA HIS A 105 -13.72 7.24 7.22
C HIS A 105 -12.64 8.33 7.05
N GLY A 106 -13.04 9.46 6.49
CA GLY A 106 -12.16 10.56 6.13
C GLY A 106 -11.96 11.60 7.23
N TRP A 107 -11.45 12.76 6.80
CA TRP A 107 -11.23 13.94 7.64
C TRP A 107 -12.54 14.52 8.18
N ASN A 108 -12.56 14.94 9.45
CA ASN A 108 -13.72 15.50 10.12
C ASN A 108 -14.98 14.61 9.99
N ASP A 109 -14.75 13.31 10.10
CA ASP A 109 -15.76 12.26 10.04
C ASP A 109 -15.57 11.30 11.22
N GLU A 110 -16.57 10.46 11.50
CA GLU A 110 -16.57 9.55 12.65
C GLU A 110 -17.43 8.31 12.38
N GLY A 111 -17.14 7.21 13.07
CA GLY A 111 -17.83 5.94 12.90
C GLY A 111 -19.35 6.04 13.12
N SER A 112 -19.78 6.91 14.03
CA SER A 112 -21.19 7.12 14.38
C SER A 112 -22.03 7.85 13.33
N LYS A 113 -21.46 8.35 12.22
CA LYS A 113 -22.25 9.04 11.19
C LYS A 113 -23.23 8.08 10.51
N GLY A 114 -24.42 8.61 10.15
CA GLY A 114 -25.49 7.82 9.54
C GLY A 114 -25.06 7.06 8.28
N TRP A 115 -24.29 7.70 7.39
CA TRP A 115 -23.82 7.08 6.15
C TRP A 115 -22.91 5.85 6.43
N VAL A 116 -22.11 5.91 7.49
CA VAL A 116 -21.21 4.81 7.91
C VAL A 116 -22.06 3.63 8.39
N GLN A 117 -23.02 3.91 9.28
CA GLN A 117 -23.88 2.88 9.86
C GLN A 117 -24.79 2.25 8.81
N ASP A 118 -25.30 3.04 7.85
CA ASP A 118 -26.09 2.57 6.71
C ASP A 118 -25.26 1.70 5.77
N MET A 119 -24.02 2.08 5.49
CA MET A 119 -23.09 1.27 4.70
C MET A 119 -22.81 -0.08 5.38
N LEU A 120 -22.50 -0.09 6.69
CA LEU A 120 -22.24 -1.32 7.44
C LEU A 120 -23.45 -2.28 7.42
N ARG A 121 -24.66 -1.75 7.65
CA ARG A 121 -25.90 -2.52 7.59
C ARG A 121 -26.17 -3.04 6.18
N THR A 122 -26.00 -2.20 5.17
CA THR A 122 -26.24 -2.57 3.77
C THR A 122 -25.30 -3.67 3.32
N TRP A 123 -24.01 -3.58 3.67
CA TRP A 123 -23.02 -4.59 3.31
C TRP A 123 -23.34 -5.93 3.95
N THR A 124 -23.58 -5.96 5.26
CA THR A 124 -23.89 -7.21 5.99
C THR A 124 -25.20 -7.85 5.55
N HIS A 125 -26.14 -7.04 5.04
CA HIS A 125 -27.37 -7.54 4.43
C HIS A 125 -27.13 -8.25 3.08
N PHE A 126 -26.33 -7.65 2.19
CA PHE A 126 -26.10 -8.20 0.85
C PHE A 126 -25.00 -9.26 0.79
N ASP A 127 -24.00 -9.19 1.67
CA ASP A 127 -22.92 -10.18 1.78
C ASP A 127 -22.71 -10.61 3.24
N PRO A 128 -23.54 -11.56 3.73
CA PRO A 128 -23.48 -12.02 5.12
C PRO A 128 -22.23 -12.87 5.42
N TYR A 129 -21.42 -13.18 4.41
CA TYR A 129 -20.16 -13.90 4.61
C TYR A 129 -19.01 -12.99 5.06
N TYR A 130 -19.23 -11.67 5.08
CA TYR A 130 -18.27 -10.72 5.62
C TYR A 130 -18.54 -10.42 7.10
N SER A 131 -17.46 -10.26 7.85
CA SER A 131 -17.45 -9.38 9.02
C SER A 131 -16.97 -8.03 8.53
N VAL A 132 -17.71 -6.98 8.83
CA VAL A 132 -17.42 -5.62 8.36
C VAL A 132 -17.10 -4.77 9.56
N CYS A 133 -15.97 -4.07 9.55
CA CYS A 133 -15.63 -3.12 10.60
C CYS A 133 -15.32 -1.74 10.02
N VAL A 134 -15.78 -0.70 10.72
CA VAL A 134 -15.28 0.65 10.51
C VAL A 134 -14.15 0.91 11.50
N VAL A 135 -13.06 1.45 10.99
CA VAL A 135 -11.94 1.96 11.78
C VAL A 135 -12.30 3.38 12.17
N ASP A 136 -12.85 3.55 13.37
CA ASP A 136 -13.23 4.84 13.90
C ASP A 136 -12.02 5.51 14.56
N TRP A 137 -11.62 6.64 13.98
CA TRP A 137 -10.59 7.54 14.49
C TRP A 137 -11.14 8.97 14.58
N GLY A 138 -12.46 9.14 14.63
CA GLY A 138 -13.15 10.43 14.57
C GLY A 138 -12.71 11.42 15.65
N HIS A 139 -12.48 10.93 16.87
CA HIS A 139 -11.93 11.76 17.95
C HIS A 139 -10.53 12.32 17.67
N LEU A 140 -9.78 11.72 16.75
CA LEU A 140 -8.46 12.18 16.30
C LEU A 140 -8.52 12.98 14.99
N SER A 141 -9.66 12.94 14.29
CA SER A 141 -9.87 13.54 12.97
C SER A 141 -10.45 14.96 13.02
N GLN A 142 -10.95 15.37 14.18
CA GLN A 142 -11.57 16.66 14.42
C GLN A 142 -10.49 17.72 14.74
N VAL A 143 -10.53 18.84 14.02
CA VAL A 143 -9.65 20.01 14.19
C VAL A 143 -10.47 21.23 14.57
#